data_AF-D3JL24-F1
#
_entry.id   AF-D3JL24-F1
#
_cell.length_a   1.000
_cell.length_b   1.000
_cell.length_c   1.000
_cell.angle_alpha   90.00
_cell.angle_beta   90.00
_cell.angle_gamma   90.00
#
_symmetry.space_group_name_H-M   'P 1'
#
loop_
_entity.id
_entity.type
_entity.pdbx_description
1 polymer ?
#
loop_
_entity_poly.entity_id
_entity_poly.type
_entity_poly.pdbx_seq_one_letter_code
_entity_poly.pdbx_strand_id
1 'polypeptide(L)'
;ALHVVENTDAAYIMAIFVDISGAFDNLWWPALFARLRELQTPHCLYKCLKDYCRQRKVNIRGPQRAMTKTTTKGCPQGSVLGPEFWDIALEPILYKMAENPDLADTVAYADDILFLIDGRNRQELESKAARVLSTMNTWCRSVKLKLAPHKTTYMLLKGKLQRDPVVKLDGMSIKRARVTRYLGVLLDESLNFSAHIDDALDRGTKIMNKITSIGQRRFNVPMNCIRTYHNSVLRSMVGYAASVWAHRINLSSVSTKIRRAQRAILLRMTGAFSTTSAEALLVTAGIWPLDLQILESGATYWLKRGNPMKVRTVVDAHVTSRSDVRKVLLDKWQSDWDVCDKGRRVHEVFPDIRERLGCKHLNPSRGLIHYLTGHGPYMSYLHRIKKANNSDCTECGVIGTPEHHLFECRLYEDIKPENAYTLSENQIGHILRDTNLWEVLDKLAYDNSKTAPDRLEHMIIPMTE
;
A
#
# COMPACT_ATOMS: atom_id res chain seq x y z
N ALA A 1 -13.36 7.99 16.48
CA ALA A 1 -13.70 6.69 15.87
C ALA A 1 -13.00 5.47 16.50
N LEU A 2 -11.85 4.95 16.01
CA LEU A 2 -11.27 3.68 16.53
C LEU A 2 -10.99 3.70 18.04
N HIS A 3 -10.45 4.80 18.55
CA HIS A 3 -10.21 5.00 19.98
C HIS A 3 -11.50 4.93 20.82
N VAL A 4 -12.63 5.39 20.27
CA VAL A 4 -13.94 5.31 20.95
C VAL A 4 -14.39 3.87 21.04
N VAL A 5 -14.15 3.09 19.97
CA VAL A 5 -14.48 1.66 19.93
C VAL A 5 -13.64 0.86 20.92
N GLU A 6 -12.35 1.15 21.00
CA GLU A 6 -11.39 0.44 21.86
C GLU A 6 -11.59 0.75 23.36
N ASN A 7 -11.97 1.98 23.72
CA ASN A 7 -11.99 2.43 25.11
C ASN A 7 -13.38 2.56 25.75
N THR A 8 -14.47 2.36 25.01
CA THR A 8 -15.81 2.42 25.61
C THR A 8 -16.13 1.14 26.37
N ASP A 9 -16.78 1.27 27.52
CA ASP A 9 -17.34 0.15 28.29
C ASP A 9 -18.67 -0.36 27.71
N ALA A 10 -19.23 0.31 26.70
CA ALA A 10 -20.49 -0.08 26.09
C ALA A 10 -20.44 -1.52 25.53
N ALA A 11 -21.54 -2.25 25.68
CA ALA A 11 -21.67 -3.62 25.20
C ALA A 11 -21.68 -3.70 23.67
N TYR A 12 -22.30 -2.71 23.02
CA TYR A 12 -22.43 -2.65 21.57
C TYR A 12 -22.09 -1.27 21.03
N ILE A 13 -21.48 -1.24 19.86
CA ILE A 13 -21.22 -0.01 19.09
C ILE A 13 -21.62 -0.22 17.65
N MET A 14 -22.47 0.66 17.16
CA MET A 14 -22.91 0.72 15.78
C MET A 14 -22.32 1.95 15.11
N ALA A 15 -21.66 1.73 13.97
CA ALA A 15 -21.22 2.76 13.05
C ALA A 15 -22.24 2.91 11.93
N ILE A 16 -22.68 4.13 11.66
CA ILE A 16 -23.51 4.46 10.50
C ILE A 16 -22.69 5.36 9.57
N PHE A 17 -22.38 4.85 8.39
CA PHE A 17 -21.69 5.56 7.32
C PHE A 17 -22.74 6.21 6.43
N VAL A 18 -22.84 7.53 6.51
CA VAL A 18 -23.85 8.35 5.82
C VAL A 18 -23.21 9.02 4.62
N ASP A 19 -23.94 8.97 3.50
CA ASP A 19 -23.56 9.60 2.24
C ASP A 19 -24.65 10.60 1.80
N ILE A 20 -24.23 11.81 1.44
CA ILE A 20 -25.06 12.89 0.93
C ILE A 20 -25.01 12.89 -0.61
N SER A 21 -26.18 12.73 -1.24
CA SER A 21 -26.29 12.67 -2.70
C SER A 21 -25.82 13.97 -3.37
N GLY A 22 -24.65 13.91 -4.00
CA GLY A 22 -24.10 15.02 -4.78
C GLY A 22 -23.90 16.28 -3.94
N ALA A 23 -23.26 16.14 -2.78
CA ALA A 23 -23.03 17.21 -1.80
C ALA A 23 -22.61 18.54 -2.43
N PHE A 24 -21.43 18.57 -3.07
CA PHE A 24 -20.89 19.78 -3.69
C PHE A 24 -21.74 20.31 -4.85
N ASP A 25 -22.33 19.44 -5.67
CA ASP A 25 -23.18 19.85 -6.80
C ASP A 25 -24.53 20.42 -6.34
N ASN A 26 -25.00 20.01 -5.16
CA ASN A 26 -26.30 20.35 -4.62
C ASN A 26 -26.27 21.44 -3.55
N LEU A 27 -25.09 21.98 -3.20
CA LEU A 27 -24.97 23.05 -2.20
C LEU A 27 -25.88 24.24 -2.54
N TRP A 28 -26.88 24.48 -1.71
CA TRP A 28 -27.90 25.48 -1.99
C TRP A 28 -27.45 26.87 -1.54
N TRP A 29 -27.12 27.75 -2.50
CA TRP A 29 -26.54 29.07 -2.22
C TRP A 29 -27.34 29.95 -1.24
N PRO A 30 -28.69 30.03 -1.30
CA PRO A 30 -29.44 30.80 -0.30
C PRO A 30 -29.23 30.33 1.14
N ALA A 31 -29.07 29.03 1.40
CA ALA A 31 -28.74 28.53 2.73
C ALA A 31 -27.32 28.93 3.15
N LEU A 32 -26.34 28.79 2.24
CA LEU A 32 -24.97 29.25 2.47
C LEU A 32 -24.91 30.75 2.81
N PHE A 33 -25.59 31.61 2.06
CA PHE A 33 -25.60 33.05 2.31
C PHE A 33 -26.49 33.46 3.50
N ALA A 34 -27.48 32.66 3.88
CA ALA A 34 -28.13 32.82 5.18
C ALA A 34 -27.12 32.57 6.31
N ARG A 35 -26.36 31.47 6.21
CA ARG A 35 -25.33 31.11 7.19
C ARG A 35 -24.22 32.15 7.30
N LEU A 36 -23.71 32.66 6.19
CA LEU A 36 -22.71 33.73 6.18
C LEU A 36 -23.19 35.01 6.89
N ARG A 37 -24.50 35.32 6.82
CA ARG A 37 -25.09 36.45 7.56
C ARG A 37 -25.17 36.17 9.05
N GLU A 38 -25.55 34.95 9.45
CA GLU A 38 -25.55 34.52 10.85
C GLU A 38 -24.15 34.58 11.48
N LEU A 39 -23.12 34.23 10.71
CA LEU A 39 -21.72 34.34 11.09
C LEU A 39 -21.20 35.80 11.11
N GLN A 40 -22.05 36.79 10.86
CA GLN A 40 -21.69 38.21 10.82
C GLN A 40 -20.50 38.52 9.89
N THR A 41 -20.44 37.83 8.75
CA THR A 41 -19.35 37.99 7.77
C THR A 41 -19.22 39.46 7.34
N PRO A 42 -18.00 40.03 7.31
CA PRO A 42 -17.78 41.41 6.88
C PRO A 42 -18.44 41.71 5.53
N HIS A 43 -19.11 42.87 5.44
CA HIS A 43 -19.97 43.20 4.31
C HIS A 43 -19.28 43.12 2.95
N CYS A 44 -18.03 43.60 2.85
CA CYS A 44 -17.24 43.53 1.63
C CYS A 44 -17.01 42.08 1.18
N LEU A 45 -16.61 41.20 2.12
CA LEU A 45 -16.39 39.79 1.84
C LEU A 45 -17.70 39.10 1.43
N TYR A 46 -18.79 39.34 2.16
CA TYR A 46 -20.10 38.78 1.82
C TYR A 46 -20.53 39.15 0.39
N LYS A 47 -20.35 40.41 -0.02
CA LYS A 47 -20.64 40.86 -1.39
C LYS A 47 -19.77 40.16 -2.42
N CYS A 48 -18.47 40.02 -2.18
CA CYS A 48 -17.55 39.31 -3.07
C CYS A 48 -17.96 37.84 -3.25
N LEU A 49 -18.26 37.13 -2.16
CA LEU A 49 -18.70 35.73 -2.22
C LEU A 49 -20.05 35.59 -2.94
N LYS A 50 -20.97 36.53 -2.71
CA LYS A 50 -22.27 36.56 -3.40
C LYS A 50 -22.11 36.79 -4.91
N ASP A 51 -21.21 37.67 -5.30
CA ASP A 51 -20.89 37.93 -6.71
C ASP A 51 -20.22 36.71 -7.37
N TYR A 52 -19.34 36.01 -6.65
CA TYR A 52 -18.72 34.77 -7.12
C TYR A 52 -19.75 33.71 -7.55
N CYS A 53 -20.87 33.58 -6.83
CA CYS A 53 -21.95 32.65 -7.17
C CYS A 53 -22.96 33.24 -8.19
N ARG A 54 -22.87 34.52 -8.55
CA ARG A 54 -23.89 35.18 -9.38
C ARG A 54 -23.72 34.85 -10.87
N GLN A 55 -24.86 34.68 -11.57
CA GLN A 55 -24.94 34.53 -13.04
C GLN A 55 -24.01 33.47 -13.65
N ARG A 56 -23.66 32.44 -12.86
CA ARG A 56 -22.81 31.33 -13.30
C ARG A 56 -23.51 30.51 -14.38
N LYS A 57 -22.75 30.14 -15.42
CA LYS A 57 -23.21 29.32 -16.55
C LYS A 57 -22.23 28.18 -16.79
N VAL A 58 -22.77 26.99 -17.04
CA VAL A 58 -22.00 25.82 -17.51
C VAL A 58 -22.23 25.69 -19.00
N ASN A 59 -21.13 25.63 -19.75
CA ASN A 59 -21.14 25.48 -21.20
C ASN A 59 -20.55 24.11 -21.55
N ILE A 60 -21.31 23.30 -22.29
CA ILE A 60 -20.83 22.03 -22.85
C ILE A 60 -20.73 22.23 -24.36
N ARG A 61 -19.54 22.02 -24.93
CA ARG A 61 -19.31 22.05 -26.38
C ARG A 61 -19.05 20.63 -26.87
N GLY A 62 -19.97 20.11 -27.68
CA GLY A 62 -19.73 18.92 -28.51
C GLY A 62 -19.30 19.31 -29.93
N PRO A 63 -18.94 18.34 -30.77
CA PRO A 63 -18.50 18.58 -32.15
C PRO A 63 -19.51 19.35 -33.01
N GLN A 64 -20.81 19.23 -32.72
CA GLN A 64 -21.89 19.75 -33.54
C GLN A 64 -22.75 20.82 -32.84
N ARG A 65 -22.69 20.92 -31.50
CA ARG A 65 -23.55 21.83 -30.73
C ARG A 65 -22.90 22.26 -29.42
N ALA A 66 -23.15 23.51 -29.04
CA ALA A 66 -22.92 24.00 -27.69
C ALA A 66 -24.24 24.12 -26.92
N MET A 67 -24.23 23.73 -25.65
CA MET A 67 -25.34 23.91 -24.71
C MET A 67 -24.87 24.73 -23.53
N THR A 68 -25.68 25.72 -23.14
CA THR A 68 -25.41 26.62 -22.01
C THR A 68 -26.53 26.49 -21.00
N LYS A 69 -26.18 26.29 -19.72
CA LYS A 69 -27.15 26.23 -18.62
C LYS A 69 -26.71 27.12 -17.47
N THR A 70 -27.62 27.97 -16.99
CA THR A 70 -27.39 28.77 -15.77
C THR A 70 -27.46 27.88 -14.54
N THR A 71 -26.50 28.04 -13.62
CA THR A 71 -26.43 27.32 -12.35
C THR A 71 -26.99 28.18 -11.22
N THR A 72 -27.73 27.55 -10.30
CA THR A 72 -28.36 28.20 -9.15
C THR A 72 -27.95 27.59 -7.81
N LYS A 73 -27.04 26.62 -7.86
CA LYS A 73 -26.52 25.85 -6.73
C LYS A 73 -25.18 25.21 -7.11
N GLY A 74 -24.51 24.71 -6.10
CA GLY A 74 -23.31 23.90 -6.20
C GLY A 74 -22.01 24.70 -6.18
N CYS A 75 -20.92 23.99 -6.00
CA CYS A 75 -19.56 24.52 -6.07
C CYS A 75 -18.90 24.02 -7.36
N PRO A 76 -18.23 24.88 -8.14
CA PRO A 76 -17.47 24.40 -9.28
C PRO A 76 -16.40 23.39 -8.83
N GLN A 77 -16.41 22.19 -9.39
CA GLN A 77 -15.42 21.17 -9.06
C GLN A 77 -14.01 21.68 -9.44
N GLY A 78 -13.07 21.62 -8.49
CA GLY A 78 -11.73 22.19 -8.64
C GLY A 78 -11.62 23.68 -8.27
N SER A 79 -12.72 24.32 -7.82
CA SER A 79 -12.63 25.67 -7.22
C SER A 79 -11.96 25.62 -5.85
N VAL A 80 -11.16 26.65 -5.55
CA VAL A 80 -10.51 26.83 -4.24
C VAL A 80 -11.53 27.04 -3.12
N LEU A 81 -12.64 27.74 -3.40
CA LEU A 81 -13.69 28.06 -2.42
C LEU A 81 -14.70 26.93 -2.21
N GLY A 82 -14.71 25.89 -3.05
CA GLY A 82 -15.68 24.80 -2.95
C GLY A 82 -15.69 24.10 -1.58
N PRO A 83 -14.54 23.63 -1.09
CA PRO A 83 -14.41 23.03 0.23
C PRO A 83 -14.86 23.97 1.36
N GLU A 84 -14.43 25.22 1.34
CA GLU A 84 -14.79 26.20 2.39
C GLU A 84 -16.30 26.45 2.46
N PHE A 85 -16.95 26.59 1.30
CA PHE A 85 -18.42 26.75 1.24
C PHE A 85 -19.15 25.51 1.75
N TRP A 86 -18.59 24.33 1.53
CA TRP A 86 -19.15 23.10 2.05
C TRP A 86 -19.01 23.04 3.58
N ASP A 87 -17.83 23.36 4.12
CA ASP A 87 -17.58 23.36 5.56
C ASP A 87 -18.51 24.35 6.30
N ILE A 88 -18.67 25.58 5.78
CA ILE A 88 -19.60 26.58 6.34
C ILE A 88 -21.04 26.07 6.35
N ALA A 89 -21.45 25.36 5.30
CA ALA A 89 -22.81 24.83 5.19
C ALA A 89 -23.04 23.61 6.09
N LEU A 90 -22.02 22.77 6.28
CA LEU A 90 -22.08 21.54 7.07
C LEU A 90 -21.94 21.82 8.58
N GLU A 91 -21.18 22.83 8.97
CA GLU A 91 -20.89 23.18 10.36
C GLU A 91 -22.13 23.16 11.31
N PRO A 92 -23.29 23.75 10.97
CA PRO A 92 -24.43 23.80 11.89
C PRO A 92 -24.95 22.43 12.32
N ILE A 93 -24.94 21.44 11.40
CA ILE A 93 -25.39 20.09 11.74
C ILE A 93 -24.34 19.34 12.56
N LEU A 94 -23.04 19.63 12.38
CA LEU A 94 -21.99 19.02 13.17
C LEU A 94 -22.07 19.44 14.65
N TYR A 95 -22.33 20.73 14.93
CA TYR A 95 -22.58 21.18 16.30
C TYR A 95 -23.78 20.47 16.93
N LYS A 96 -24.90 20.41 16.19
CA LYS A 96 -26.11 19.72 16.67
C LYS A 96 -25.88 18.22 16.92
N MET A 97 -25.02 17.57 16.13
CA MET A 97 -24.69 16.15 16.30
C MET A 97 -23.68 15.94 17.44
N ALA A 98 -22.75 16.88 17.66
CA ALA A 98 -21.80 16.82 18.76
C ALA A 98 -22.48 16.93 20.13
N GLU A 99 -23.57 17.69 20.23
CA GLU A 99 -24.38 17.84 21.47
C GLU A 99 -25.44 16.74 21.64
N ASN A 100 -25.58 15.83 20.68
CA ASN A 100 -26.63 14.81 20.70
C ASN A 100 -26.27 13.66 21.67
N PRO A 101 -27.05 13.40 22.73
CA PRO A 101 -26.75 12.36 23.72
C PRO A 101 -26.87 10.93 23.17
N ASP A 102 -27.46 10.75 21.99
CA ASP A 102 -27.55 9.44 21.33
C ASP A 102 -26.27 9.05 20.57
N LEU A 103 -25.31 9.98 20.44
CA LEU A 103 -24.07 9.79 19.72
C LEU A 103 -22.91 9.66 20.70
N ALA A 104 -22.12 8.61 20.54
CA ALA A 104 -20.85 8.46 21.24
C ALA A 104 -19.75 9.32 20.60
N ASP A 105 -19.79 9.48 19.27
CA ASP A 105 -18.84 10.30 18.51
C ASP A 105 -19.41 10.58 17.09
N THR A 106 -18.98 11.68 16.48
CA THR A 106 -19.30 12.03 15.09
C THR A 106 -18.03 12.42 14.37
N VAL A 107 -17.76 11.80 13.22
CA VAL A 107 -16.62 12.12 12.38
C VAL A 107 -17.13 12.52 11.00
N ALA A 108 -16.77 13.71 10.55
CA ALA A 108 -17.08 14.20 9.21
C ALA A 108 -15.79 14.53 8.45
N TYR A 109 -15.76 14.17 7.17
CA TYR A 109 -14.70 14.56 6.24
C TYR A 109 -15.32 14.84 4.88
N ALA A 110 -15.34 16.11 4.48
CA ALA A 110 -16.12 16.57 3.34
C ALA A 110 -17.58 16.08 3.45
N ASP A 111 -18.07 15.29 2.49
CA ASP A 111 -19.42 14.73 2.45
C ASP A 111 -19.59 13.36 3.15
N ASP A 112 -18.48 12.70 3.48
CA ASP A 112 -18.46 11.45 4.24
C ASP A 112 -18.70 11.72 5.73
N ILE A 113 -19.82 11.21 6.27
CA ILE A 113 -20.17 11.38 7.69
C ILE A 113 -20.30 10.00 8.36
N LEU A 114 -19.65 9.85 9.51
CA LEU A 114 -19.69 8.67 10.35
C LEU A 114 -20.30 9.02 11.71
N PHE A 115 -21.39 8.35 12.04
CA PHE A 115 -22.00 8.38 13.37
C PHE A 115 -21.62 7.12 14.14
N LEU A 116 -21.12 7.30 15.37
CA LEU A 116 -20.91 6.20 16.32
C LEU A 116 -21.99 6.26 17.40
N ILE A 117 -22.72 5.15 17.54
CA ILE A 117 -23.82 5.00 18.47
C ILE A 117 -23.50 3.83 19.39
N ASP A 118 -23.53 4.08 20.69
CA ASP A 118 -23.39 3.05 21.71
C ASP A 118 -24.76 2.54 22.18
N GLY A 119 -24.78 1.35 22.77
CA GLY A 119 -26.00 0.81 23.36
C GLY A 119 -25.78 -0.46 24.16
N ARG A 120 -26.76 -0.79 24.99
CA ARG A 120 -26.76 -1.99 25.85
C ARG A 120 -27.51 -3.15 25.22
N ASN A 121 -28.40 -2.87 24.28
CA ASN A 121 -29.17 -3.89 23.57
C ASN A 121 -29.57 -3.39 22.17
N ARG A 122 -30.11 -4.30 21.36
CA ARG A 122 -30.56 -4.04 19.99
C ARG A 122 -31.59 -2.91 19.92
N GLN A 123 -32.60 -2.90 20.78
CA GLN A 123 -33.71 -1.94 20.72
C GLN A 123 -33.24 -0.51 20.99
N GLU A 124 -32.30 -0.36 21.92
CA GLU A 124 -31.65 0.93 22.21
C GLU A 124 -30.89 1.46 20.99
N LEU A 125 -30.09 0.61 20.34
CA LEU A 125 -29.36 0.98 19.11
C LEU A 125 -30.30 1.41 17.99
N GLU A 126 -31.38 0.67 17.74
CA GLU A 126 -32.39 0.99 16.73
C GLU A 126 -33.04 2.35 17.02
N SER A 127 -33.41 2.59 18.29
CA SER A 127 -34.07 3.83 18.72
C SER A 127 -33.14 5.05 18.59
N LYS A 128 -31.90 4.93 19.05
CA LYS A 128 -30.87 5.99 18.92
C LYS A 128 -30.58 6.29 17.45
N ALA A 129 -30.39 5.26 16.63
CA ALA A 129 -30.14 5.43 15.20
C ALA A 129 -31.29 6.11 14.47
N ALA A 130 -32.53 5.77 14.79
CA ALA A 130 -33.70 6.42 14.19
C ALA A 130 -33.75 7.93 14.51
N ARG A 131 -33.44 8.33 15.75
CA ARG A 131 -33.41 9.74 16.15
C ARG A 131 -32.25 10.52 15.52
N VAL A 132 -31.05 9.92 15.48
CA VAL A 132 -29.88 10.50 14.81
C VAL A 132 -30.15 10.72 13.31
N LEU A 133 -30.63 9.68 12.61
CA LEU A 133 -30.91 9.76 11.18
C LEU A 133 -32.07 10.71 10.88
N SER A 134 -33.10 10.77 11.74
CA SER A 134 -34.20 11.74 11.61
C SER A 134 -33.71 13.18 11.73
N THR A 135 -32.81 13.44 12.68
CA THR A 135 -32.19 14.76 12.86
C THR A 135 -31.38 15.15 11.63
N MET A 136 -30.54 14.25 11.12
CA MET A 136 -29.75 14.47 9.91
C MET A 136 -30.63 14.72 8.68
N ASN A 137 -31.66 13.89 8.49
CA ASN A 137 -32.57 14.00 7.35
C ASN A 137 -33.39 15.30 7.38
N THR A 138 -33.84 15.72 8.56
CA THR A 138 -34.54 17.00 8.76
C THR A 138 -33.64 18.17 8.36
N TRP A 139 -32.38 18.15 8.80
CA TRP A 139 -31.40 19.15 8.38
C TRP A 139 -31.17 19.12 6.87
N CYS A 140 -30.90 17.96 6.27
CA CYS A 140 -30.70 17.85 4.82
C CYS A 140 -31.86 18.46 4.04
N ARG A 141 -33.12 18.18 4.44
CA ARG A 141 -34.31 18.76 3.81
C ARG A 141 -34.36 20.28 3.93
N SER A 142 -33.97 20.85 5.07
CA SER A 142 -33.93 22.30 5.29
C SER A 142 -32.94 23.02 4.36
N VAL A 143 -31.82 22.37 4.02
CA VAL A 143 -30.80 22.91 3.11
C VAL A 143 -30.91 22.37 1.67
N LYS A 144 -32.03 21.69 1.35
CA LYS A 144 -32.32 21.07 0.04
C LYS A 144 -31.29 20.02 -0.42
N LEU A 145 -30.61 19.39 0.53
CA LEU A 145 -29.79 18.19 0.33
C LEU A 145 -30.62 16.93 0.52
N LYS A 146 -30.09 15.79 0.07
CA LYS A 146 -30.72 14.48 0.22
C LYS A 146 -29.67 13.47 0.65
N LEU A 147 -30.01 12.66 1.66
CA LEU A 147 -29.23 11.47 1.99
C LEU A 147 -29.40 10.42 0.88
N ALA A 148 -28.40 9.56 0.71
CA ALA A 148 -28.43 8.43 -0.24
C ALA A 148 -28.68 7.11 0.52
N PRO A 149 -29.94 6.64 0.67
CA PRO A 149 -30.22 5.43 1.47
C PRO A 149 -29.51 4.17 0.98
N HIS A 150 -29.26 4.07 -0.34
CA HIS A 150 -28.61 2.92 -0.97
C HIS A 150 -27.07 2.92 -0.83
N LYS A 151 -26.46 4.08 -0.53
CA LYS A 151 -25.02 4.21 -0.27
C LYS A 151 -24.71 4.30 1.22
N THR A 152 -25.69 4.74 2.00
CA THR A 152 -25.64 4.69 3.46
C THR A 152 -25.63 3.24 3.91
N THR A 153 -24.72 2.90 4.81
CA THR A 153 -24.61 1.56 5.39
C THR A 153 -24.37 1.66 6.88
N TYR A 154 -24.67 0.60 7.63
CA TYR A 154 -24.27 0.51 9.02
C TYR A 154 -23.44 -0.76 9.29
N MET A 155 -22.64 -0.72 10.33
CA MET A 155 -21.74 -1.80 10.76
C MET A 155 -21.76 -1.91 12.28
N LEU A 156 -21.66 -3.12 12.81
CA LEU A 156 -21.46 -3.33 14.25
C LEU A 156 -19.96 -3.47 14.53
N LEU A 157 -19.37 -2.47 15.17
CA LEU A 157 -17.92 -2.42 15.48
C LEU A 157 -17.59 -3.09 16.82
N LYS A 158 -18.58 -3.25 17.72
CA LYS A 158 -18.41 -3.94 18.99
C LYS A 158 -19.65 -4.74 19.34
N GLY A 159 -19.43 -5.93 19.90
CA GLY A 159 -20.46 -6.85 20.34
C GLY A 159 -21.11 -7.64 19.19
N LYS A 160 -21.75 -8.76 19.55
CA LYS A 160 -22.49 -9.61 18.62
C LYS A 160 -23.93 -9.74 19.08
N LEU A 161 -24.86 -9.36 18.21
CA LEU A 161 -26.30 -9.52 18.45
C LEU A 161 -26.78 -10.80 17.78
N GLN A 162 -27.75 -11.49 18.39
CA GLN A 162 -28.38 -12.66 17.77
C GLN A 162 -29.14 -12.29 16.49
N ARG A 163 -29.77 -11.11 16.49
CA ARG A 163 -30.51 -10.59 15.34
C ARG A 163 -30.11 -9.14 15.10
N ASP A 164 -29.86 -8.81 13.84
CA ASP A 164 -29.33 -7.52 13.42
C ASP A 164 -30.32 -6.36 13.62
N PRO A 165 -29.85 -5.17 14.07
CA PRO A 165 -30.68 -3.97 14.17
C PRO A 165 -31.36 -3.61 12.85
N VAL A 166 -32.62 -3.19 12.91
CA VAL A 166 -33.35 -2.64 11.77
C VAL A 166 -33.23 -1.13 11.80
N VAL A 167 -32.29 -0.61 11.00
CA VAL A 167 -32.08 0.82 10.84
C VAL A 167 -32.81 1.30 9.58
N LYS A 168 -33.66 2.32 9.71
CA LYS A 168 -34.44 2.86 8.59
C LYS A 168 -34.11 4.32 8.33
N LEU A 169 -34.10 4.69 7.05
CA LEU A 169 -34.00 6.06 6.57
C LEU A 169 -35.07 6.29 5.49
N ASP A 170 -35.97 7.25 5.72
CA ASP A 170 -37.13 7.52 4.86
C ASP A 170 -37.97 6.26 4.55
N GLY A 171 -38.18 5.42 5.57
CA GLY A 171 -38.93 4.17 5.44
C GLY A 171 -38.17 3.02 4.78
N MET A 172 -37.02 3.30 4.14
CA MET A 172 -36.15 2.28 3.54
C MET A 172 -35.20 1.69 4.58
N SER A 173 -35.02 0.37 4.59
CA SER A 173 -34.05 -0.27 5.46
C SER A 173 -32.63 -0.04 4.94
N ILE A 174 -31.73 0.42 5.81
CA ILE A 174 -30.30 0.56 5.53
C ILE A 174 -29.66 -0.83 5.61
N LYS A 175 -28.76 -1.12 4.68
CA LYS A 175 -28.03 -2.40 4.62
C LYS A 175 -26.96 -2.46 5.70
N ARG A 176 -26.91 -3.58 6.44
CA ARG A 176 -25.74 -3.94 7.25
C ARG A 176 -24.58 -4.35 6.35
N ALA A 177 -23.42 -3.75 6.55
CA ALA A 177 -22.19 -4.11 5.87
C ALA A 177 -21.19 -4.67 6.87
N ARG A 178 -20.61 -5.84 6.56
CA ARG A 178 -19.51 -6.41 7.37
C ARG A 178 -18.15 -5.84 6.98
N VAL A 179 -18.05 -5.29 5.77
CA VAL A 179 -16.89 -4.56 5.26
C VAL A 179 -17.38 -3.33 4.51
N THR A 180 -16.86 -2.14 4.84
CA THR A 180 -17.24 -0.87 4.21
C THR A 180 -16.00 -0.04 3.89
N ARG A 181 -15.99 0.62 2.72
CA ARG A 181 -14.95 1.59 2.38
C ARG A 181 -15.29 2.93 3.04
N TYR A 182 -14.39 3.44 3.85
CA TYR A 182 -14.51 4.75 4.50
C TYR A 182 -13.17 5.48 4.39
N LEU A 183 -13.17 6.69 3.82
CA LEU A 183 -11.96 7.48 3.56
C LEU A 183 -10.85 6.68 2.86
N GLY A 184 -11.24 5.86 1.87
CA GLY A 184 -10.31 5.01 1.11
C GLY A 184 -9.83 3.74 1.81
N VAL A 185 -10.17 3.51 3.09
CA VAL A 185 -9.80 2.33 3.88
C VAL A 185 -10.96 1.35 3.94
N LEU A 186 -10.72 0.05 3.76
CA LEU A 186 -11.74 -0.98 3.99
C LEU A 186 -11.74 -1.35 5.48
N LEU A 187 -12.82 -0.98 6.16
CA LEU A 187 -13.07 -1.32 7.56
C LEU A 187 -13.88 -2.61 7.64
N ASP A 188 -13.47 -3.55 8.48
CA ASP A 188 -14.24 -4.73 8.86
C ASP A 188 -14.73 -4.64 10.30
N GLU A 189 -15.78 -5.39 10.67
CA GLU A 189 -16.36 -5.39 12.02
C GLU A 189 -15.36 -5.70 13.14
N SER A 190 -14.31 -6.47 12.84
CA SER A 190 -13.27 -6.84 13.82
C SER A 190 -12.07 -5.90 13.79
N LEU A 191 -12.08 -4.87 12.94
CA LEU A 191 -10.99 -3.93 12.72
C LEU A 191 -9.65 -4.64 12.48
N ASN A 192 -9.67 -5.78 11.77
CA ASN A 192 -8.47 -6.56 11.48
C ASN A 192 -7.73 -6.09 10.20
N PHE A 193 -8.43 -5.31 9.37
CA PHE A 193 -7.97 -4.71 8.12
C PHE A 193 -7.51 -5.71 7.05
N SER A 194 -7.86 -7.00 7.16
CA SER A 194 -7.46 -8.01 6.16
C SER A 194 -8.00 -7.66 4.78
N ALA A 195 -9.26 -7.25 4.69
CA ALA A 195 -9.87 -6.85 3.41
C ALA A 195 -9.15 -5.64 2.79
N HIS A 196 -8.73 -4.68 3.62
CA HIS A 196 -7.94 -3.52 3.17
C HIS A 196 -6.59 -3.92 2.61
N ILE A 197 -5.88 -4.79 3.33
CA ILE A 197 -4.56 -5.27 2.92
C ILE A 197 -4.67 -6.06 1.61
N ASP A 198 -5.69 -6.91 1.47
CA ASP A 198 -5.92 -7.69 0.26
C ASP A 198 -6.26 -6.80 -0.95
N ASP A 199 -7.15 -5.81 -0.80
CA ASP A 199 -7.47 -4.81 -1.85
C ASP A 199 -6.24 -3.98 -2.25
N ALA A 200 -5.46 -3.53 -1.27
CA ALA A 200 -4.29 -2.69 -1.52
C ALA A 200 -3.16 -3.47 -2.22
N LEU A 201 -2.92 -4.72 -1.81
CA LEU A 201 -1.97 -5.63 -2.47
C LEU A 201 -2.44 -5.97 -3.89
N ASP A 202 -3.70 -6.32 -4.10
CA ASP A 202 -4.23 -6.63 -5.43
C ASP A 202 -4.08 -5.45 -6.40
N ARG A 203 -4.44 -4.24 -5.98
CA ARG A 203 -4.26 -3.01 -6.78
C ARG A 203 -2.78 -2.76 -7.09
N GLY A 204 -1.91 -2.84 -6.08
CA GLY A 204 -0.47 -2.66 -6.23
C GLY A 204 0.15 -3.69 -7.18
N THR A 205 -0.12 -4.96 -6.97
CA THR A 205 0.36 -6.07 -7.80
C THR A 205 -0.13 -5.96 -9.24
N LYS A 206 -1.39 -5.59 -9.48
CA LYS A 206 -1.92 -5.37 -10.84
C LYS A 206 -1.15 -4.31 -11.61
N ILE A 207 -0.84 -3.17 -10.98
CA ILE A 207 -0.08 -2.09 -11.63
C ILE A 207 1.36 -2.50 -11.84
N MET A 208 2.01 -3.10 -10.84
CA MET A 208 3.40 -3.57 -10.97
C MET A 208 3.54 -4.64 -12.07
N ASN A 209 2.56 -5.53 -12.21
CA ASN A 209 2.54 -6.52 -13.29
C ASN A 209 2.42 -5.87 -14.67
N LYS A 210 1.61 -4.81 -14.81
CA LYS A 210 1.54 -4.03 -16.07
C LYS A 210 2.90 -3.42 -16.42
N ILE A 211 3.56 -2.78 -15.45
CA ILE A 211 4.92 -2.22 -15.64
C ILE A 211 5.90 -3.31 -16.06
N THR A 212 5.85 -4.45 -15.38
CA THR A 212 6.74 -5.58 -15.67
C THR A 212 6.53 -6.15 -17.08
N SER A 213 5.28 -6.24 -17.53
CA SER A 213 4.94 -6.74 -18.86
C SER A 213 5.50 -5.90 -20.00
N ILE A 214 5.64 -4.58 -19.78
CA ILE A 214 6.24 -3.64 -20.73
C ILE A 214 7.77 -3.80 -20.73
N GLY A 215 8.37 -3.92 -19.54
CA GLY A 215 9.82 -3.97 -19.37
C GLY A 215 10.48 -5.25 -19.85
N GLN A 216 9.89 -6.42 -19.56
CA GLN A 216 10.49 -7.73 -19.89
C GLN A 216 10.48 -8.04 -21.40
N ARG A 217 9.49 -7.54 -22.15
CA ARG A 217 9.35 -7.86 -23.58
C ARG A 217 10.29 -7.07 -24.49
N ARG A 218 10.89 -5.98 -24.01
CA ARG A 218 11.64 -5.06 -24.86
C ARG A 218 13.03 -4.67 -24.37
N PHE A 219 13.29 -4.52 -23.07
CA PHE A 219 14.52 -3.81 -22.63
C PHE A 219 15.24 -4.36 -21.39
N ASN A 220 14.65 -5.29 -20.63
CA ASN A 220 15.03 -5.56 -19.23
C ASN A 220 14.95 -4.28 -18.36
N VAL A 221 14.27 -4.34 -17.22
CA VAL A 221 14.12 -3.14 -16.37
C VAL A 221 15.39 -2.97 -15.52
N PRO A 222 16.11 -1.85 -15.62
CA PRO A 222 17.28 -1.60 -14.77
C PRO A 222 16.91 -1.61 -13.27
N MET A 223 17.81 -2.09 -12.41
CA MET A 223 17.53 -2.27 -10.98
C MET A 223 17.12 -0.97 -10.27
N ASN A 224 17.73 0.17 -10.62
CA ASN A 224 17.35 1.48 -10.09
C ASN A 224 15.89 1.86 -10.43
N CYS A 225 15.41 1.52 -11.63
CA CYS A 225 14.02 1.70 -12.03
C CYS A 225 13.10 0.75 -11.23
N ILE A 226 13.50 -0.51 -11.03
CA ILE A 226 12.76 -1.46 -10.18
C ILE A 226 12.58 -0.89 -8.77
N ARG A 227 13.67 -0.42 -8.13
CA ARG A 227 13.62 0.20 -6.81
C ARG A 227 12.71 1.44 -6.79
N THR A 228 12.78 2.26 -7.83
CA THR A 228 11.94 3.46 -7.97
C THR A 228 10.47 3.07 -8.05
N TYR A 229 10.06 2.17 -8.94
CA TYR A 229 8.66 1.73 -9.06
C TYR A 229 8.17 1.04 -7.79
N HIS A 230 9.01 0.21 -7.17
CA HIS A 230 8.69 -0.41 -5.89
C HIS A 230 8.36 0.64 -4.82
N ASN A 231 9.21 1.65 -4.64
CA ASN A 231 9.03 2.65 -3.60
C ASN A 231 8.00 3.73 -3.93
N SER A 232 7.83 4.10 -5.21
CA SER A 232 6.89 5.15 -5.60
C SER A 232 5.46 4.63 -5.82
N VAL A 233 5.32 3.39 -6.30
CA VAL A 233 4.02 2.78 -6.62
C VAL A 233 3.62 1.79 -5.53
N LEU A 234 4.37 0.70 -5.36
CA LEU A 234 3.94 -0.39 -4.49
C LEU A 234 3.89 0.04 -3.01
N ARG A 235 4.94 0.69 -2.50
CA ARG A 235 4.95 1.24 -1.13
C ARG A 235 3.83 2.25 -0.92
N SER A 236 3.63 3.20 -1.83
CA SER A 236 2.62 4.26 -1.69
C SER A 236 1.19 3.71 -1.71
N MET A 237 0.91 2.75 -2.60
CA MET A 237 -0.42 2.16 -2.73
C MET A 237 -0.75 1.23 -1.57
N VAL A 238 0.16 0.32 -1.25
CA VAL A 238 -0.05 -0.65 -0.17
C VAL A 238 -0.03 0.06 1.17
N GLY A 239 0.92 0.98 1.37
CA GLY A 239 1.07 1.79 2.59
C GLY A 239 0.04 2.90 2.79
N TYR A 240 -0.99 2.98 1.93
CA TYR A 240 -2.07 3.94 2.13
C TYR A 240 -2.74 3.73 3.50
N ALA A 241 -2.92 4.82 4.24
CA ALA A 241 -3.44 4.83 5.61
C ALA A 241 -2.65 3.94 6.59
N ALA A 242 -1.32 3.77 6.40
CA ALA A 242 -0.46 2.99 7.29
C ALA A 242 -0.62 3.35 8.78
N SER A 243 -0.89 4.61 9.12
CA SER A 243 -1.15 5.03 10.50
C SER A 243 -2.32 4.31 11.17
N VAL A 244 -3.28 3.81 10.39
CA VAL A 244 -4.48 3.13 10.87
C VAL A 244 -4.22 1.63 11.09
N TRP A 245 -3.58 0.97 10.13
CA TRP A 245 -3.54 -0.50 10.07
C TRP A 245 -2.13 -1.12 10.17
N ALA A 246 -1.05 -0.34 10.10
CA ALA A 246 0.32 -0.90 10.04
C ALA A 246 0.67 -1.79 11.25
N HIS A 247 0.10 -1.52 12.44
CA HIS A 247 0.28 -2.36 13.62
C HIS A 247 -0.11 -3.83 13.39
N ARG A 248 -1.00 -4.13 12.43
CA ARG A 248 -1.40 -5.50 12.07
C ARG A 248 -0.25 -6.29 11.43
N ILE A 249 0.79 -5.63 10.92
CA ILE A 249 1.98 -6.27 10.32
C ILE A 249 2.79 -7.05 11.37
N ASN A 250 2.65 -6.72 12.65
CA ASN A 250 3.28 -7.49 13.73
C ASN A 250 2.76 -8.94 13.81
N LEU A 251 1.63 -9.24 13.15
CA LEU A 251 1.18 -10.62 12.94
C LEU A 251 1.97 -11.27 11.79
N SER A 252 2.60 -12.41 12.07
CA SER A 252 3.43 -13.16 11.10
C SER A 252 2.67 -13.53 9.82
N SER A 253 1.36 -13.80 9.91
CA SER A 253 0.51 -14.10 8.76
C SER A 253 0.38 -12.91 7.80
N VAL A 254 0.34 -11.68 8.34
CA VAL A 254 0.22 -10.44 7.55
C VAL A 254 1.56 -10.08 6.92
N SER A 255 2.65 -10.08 7.70
CA SER A 255 4.00 -9.80 7.16
C SER A 255 4.38 -10.81 6.07
N THR A 256 4.11 -12.10 6.28
CA THR A 256 4.34 -13.15 5.29
C THR A 256 3.51 -12.93 4.02
N LYS A 257 2.23 -12.54 4.14
CA LYS A 257 1.38 -12.22 2.98
C LYS A 257 1.96 -11.08 2.14
N ILE A 258 2.38 -9.99 2.80
CA ILE A 258 2.99 -8.84 2.13
C ILE A 258 4.31 -9.24 1.45
N ARG A 259 5.18 -9.98 2.13
CA ARG A 259 6.47 -10.46 1.58
C ARG A 259 6.29 -11.40 0.40
N ARG A 260 5.28 -12.28 0.44
CA ARG A 260 4.94 -13.15 -0.71
C ARG A 260 4.53 -12.35 -1.94
N ALA A 261 3.67 -11.35 -1.76
CA ALA A 261 3.25 -10.47 -2.86
C ALA A 261 4.43 -9.65 -3.42
N GLN A 262 5.26 -9.09 -2.53
CA GLN A 262 6.47 -8.35 -2.90
C GLN A 262 7.45 -9.24 -3.69
N ARG A 263 7.69 -10.47 -3.21
CA ARG A 263 8.54 -11.47 -3.89
C ARG A 263 8.01 -11.79 -5.28
N ALA A 264 6.70 -12.04 -5.44
CA ALA A 264 6.13 -12.37 -6.74
C ALA A 264 6.36 -11.25 -7.78
N ILE A 265 6.27 -9.99 -7.34
CA ILE A 265 6.57 -8.82 -8.18
C ILE A 265 8.08 -8.79 -8.52
N LEU A 266 8.94 -8.90 -7.52
CA LEU A 266 10.39 -8.80 -7.70
C LEU A 266 10.94 -9.94 -8.57
N LEU A 267 10.46 -11.17 -8.42
CA LEU A 267 10.86 -12.29 -9.28
C LEU A 267 10.64 -11.98 -10.76
N ARG A 268 9.47 -11.42 -11.09
CA ARG A 268 9.18 -11.01 -12.46
C ARG A 268 10.07 -9.85 -12.87
N MET A 269 10.15 -8.77 -12.09
CA MET A 269 10.93 -7.59 -12.49
C MET A 269 12.43 -7.88 -12.66
N THR A 270 12.99 -8.79 -11.87
CA THR A 270 14.43 -9.12 -11.88
C THR A 270 14.80 -10.29 -12.79
N GLY A 271 13.84 -11.14 -13.17
CA GLY A 271 14.12 -12.38 -13.90
C GLY A 271 14.83 -13.45 -13.06
N ALA A 272 14.79 -13.32 -11.73
CA ALA A 272 15.26 -14.34 -10.79
C ALA A 272 14.41 -15.62 -10.87
N PHE A 273 15.00 -16.75 -10.51
CA PHE A 273 14.32 -18.05 -10.54
C PHE A 273 13.20 -18.12 -9.50
N SER A 274 12.15 -18.86 -9.83
CA SER A 274 10.96 -19.04 -8.97
C SER A 274 11.24 -19.70 -7.62
N THR A 275 12.43 -20.26 -7.41
CA THR A 275 12.91 -20.87 -6.15
C THR A 275 13.65 -19.87 -5.26
N THR A 276 14.07 -18.70 -5.77
CA THR A 276 14.79 -17.68 -4.99
C THR A 276 13.89 -17.16 -3.86
N SER A 277 14.35 -17.17 -2.61
CA SER A 277 13.54 -16.76 -1.47
C SER A 277 13.28 -15.24 -1.46
N ALA A 278 12.29 -14.79 -0.67
CA ALA A 278 12.02 -13.35 -0.55
C ALA A 278 13.22 -12.64 0.11
N GLU A 279 13.79 -13.29 1.12
CA GLU A 279 14.90 -12.81 1.95
C GLU A 279 16.14 -12.57 1.09
N ALA A 280 16.55 -13.57 0.31
CA ALA A 280 17.67 -13.47 -0.61
C ALA A 280 17.44 -12.37 -1.67
N LEU A 281 16.24 -12.33 -2.25
CA LEU A 281 15.91 -11.41 -3.35
C LEU A 281 15.90 -9.95 -2.90
N LEU A 282 15.38 -9.67 -1.71
CA LEU A 282 15.35 -8.32 -1.13
C LEU A 282 16.76 -7.79 -0.87
N VAL A 283 17.63 -8.60 -0.25
CA VAL A 283 19.03 -8.23 0.00
C VAL A 283 19.79 -8.08 -1.31
N THR A 284 19.69 -9.04 -2.23
CA THR A 284 20.36 -8.99 -3.53
C THR A 284 19.97 -7.73 -4.31
N ALA A 285 18.67 -7.42 -4.38
CA ALA A 285 18.16 -6.24 -5.06
C ALA A 285 18.47 -4.92 -4.32
N GLY A 286 18.86 -4.96 -3.04
CA GLY A 286 18.99 -3.76 -2.21
C GLY A 286 17.65 -3.08 -1.98
N ILE A 287 16.58 -3.86 -1.82
CA ILE A 287 15.22 -3.38 -1.60
C ILE A 287 14.81 -3.71 -0.17
N TRP A 288 14.45 -2.67 0.58
CA TRP A 288 13.95 -2.84 1.93
C TRP A 288 12.57 -3.54 1.93
N PRO A 289 12.33 -4.57 2.76
CA PRO A 289 11.02 -5.21 2.91
C PRO A 289 9.83 -4.23 3.03
N LEU A 290 8.79 -4.49 2.23
CA LEU A 290 7.63 -3.60 2.10
C LEU A 290 6.83 -3.49 3.42
N ASP A 291 6.69 -4.59 4.14
CA ASP A 291 6.08 -4.65 5.46
C ASP A 291 6.76 -3.68 6.45
N LEU A 292 8.09 -3.65 6.47
CA LEU A 292 8.85 -2.74 7.34
C LEU A 292 8.78 -1.28 6.86
N GLN A 293 8.75 -1.02 5.56
CA GLN A 293 8.53 0.33 5.02
C GLN A 293 7.15 0.90 5.45
N ILE A 294 6.14 0.04 5.56
CA ILE A 294 4.79 0.43 5.99
C ILE A 294 4.77 0.69 7.50
N LEU A 295 5.44 -0.15 8.30
CA LEU A 295 5.67 0.11 9.73
C LEU A 295 6.36 1.47 9.94
N GLU A 296 7.42 1.77 9.19
CA GLU A 296 8.14 3.05 9.25
C GLU A 296 7.19 4.22 8.98
N SER A 297 6.34 4.10 7.96
CA SER A 297 5.38 5.13 7.55
C SER A 297 4.31 5.37 8.62
N GLY A 298 3.77 4.30 9.19
CA GLY A 298 2.79 4.36 10.28
C GLY A 298 3.35 4.95 11.57
N ALA A 299 4.54 4.52 11.99
CA ALA A 299 5.21 5.03 13.18
C ALA A 299 5.62 6.50 13.02
N THR A 300 6.15 6.87 11.85
CA THR A 300 6.51 8.26 11.53
C THR A 300 5.30 9.19 11.61
N TYR A 301 4.12 8.74 11.19
CA TYR A 301 2.88 9.51 11.34
C TYR A 301 2.57 9.81 12.81
N TRP A 302 2.61 8.79 13.68
CA TRP A 302 2.29 8.95 15.10
C TRP A 302 3.34 9.73 15.88
N LEU A 303 4.62 9.63 15.51
CA LEU A 303 5.69 10.48 16.05
C LEU A 303 5.41 11.97 15.79
N LYS A 304 5.03 12.34 14.55
CA LYS A 304 4.69 13.74 14.21
C LYS A 304 3.48 14.26 14.99
N ARG A 305 2.63 13.38 15.48
CA ARG A 305 1.43 13.70 16.27
C ARG A 305 1.67 13.60 17.79
N GLY A 306 2.89 13.30 18.22
CA GLY A 306 3.22 13.19 19.65
C GLY A 306 2.51 12.03 20.36
N ASN A 307 2.23 10.91 19.67
CA ASN A 307 1.55 9.76 20.26
C ASN A 307 2.51 8.56 20.46
N PRO A 308 3.30 8.52 21.55
CA PRO A 308 4.31 7.47 21.77
C PRO A 308 3.70 6.08 21.98
N MET A 309 2.48 5.99 22.51
CA MET A 309 1.78 4.72 22.71
C MET A 309 1.51 4.05 21.37
N LYS A 310 0.94 4.77 20.39
CA LYS A 310 0.69 4.21 19.06
C LYS A 310 1.96 3.92 18.28
N VAL A 311 3.01 4.71 18.48
CA VAL A 311 4.33 4.39 17.91
C VAL A 311 4.80 3.03 18.42
N ARG A 312 4.74 2.79 19.74
CA ARG A 312 5.08 1.50 20.35
C ARG A 312 4.21 0.37 19.81
N THR A 313 2.90 0.56 19.65
CA THR A 313 2.01 -0.46 19.07
C THR A 313 2.39 -0.82 17.62
N VAL A 314 2.91 0.14 16.85
CA VAL A 314 3.29 -0.10 15.44
C VAL A 314 4.64 -0.81 15.36
N VAL A 315 5.69 -0.32 16.02
CA VAL A 315 7.06 -0.87 15.86
C VAL A 315 7.49 -1.86 16.94
N ASP A 316 6.64 -2.10 17.93
CA ASP A 316 6.91 -2.96 19.09
C ASP A 316 8.16 -2.54 19.90
N ALA A 317 8.43 -1.24 19.93
CA ALA A 317 9.58 -0.67 20.61
C ALA A 317 9.30 0.76 21.08
N HIS A 318 10.01 1.20 22.12
CA HIS A 318 10.00 2.61 22.51
C HIS A 318 11.01 3.38 21.65
N VAL A 319 10.53 4.38 20.91
CA VAL A 319 11.34 5.19 20.01
C VAL A 319 10.90 6.65 20.06
N THR A 320 11.87 7.56 19.98
CA THR A 320 11.64 9.00 20.16
C THR A 320 11.83 9.82 18.89
N SER A 321 12.50 9.27 17.88
CA SER A 321 12.80 9.95 16.62
C SER A 321 12.55 9.07 15.40
N ARG A 322 12.52 9.68 14.21
CA ARG A 322 12.41 8.94 12.94
C ARG A 322 13.64 8.06 12.68
N SER A 323 14.82 8.51 13.11
CA SER A 323 16.05 7.71 13.06
C SER A 323 15.95 6.47 13.93
N ASP A 324 15.37 6.58 15.13
CA ASP A 324 15.18 5.44 16.04
C ASP A 324 14.22 4.42 15.43
N VAL A 325 13.09 4.87 14.85
CA VAL A 325 12.15 3.99 14.13
C VAL A 325 12.88 3.21 13.05
N ARG A 326 13.66 3.90 12.22
CA ARG A 326 14.40 3.26 11.13
C ARG A 326 15.43 2.27 11.66
N LYS A 327 16.17 2.65 12.71
CA LYS A 327 17.16 1.80 13.36
C LYS A 327 16.53 0.50 13.88
N VAL A 328 15.48 0.58 14.69
CA VAL A 328 14.78 -0.59 15.24
C VAL A 328 14.27 -1.53 14.15
N LEU A 329 13.69 -0.98 13.07
CA LEU A 329 13.19 -1.80 11.97
C LEU A 329 14.31 -2.45 11.15
N LEU A 330 15.45 -1.79 11.00
CA LEU A 330 16.64 -2.40 10.38
C LEU A 330 17.27 -3.45 11.30
N ASP A 331 17.29 -3.23 12.62
CA ASP A 331 17.78 -4.21 13.60
C ASP A 331 16.92 -5.48 13.57
N LYS A 332 15.60 -5.32 13.48
CA LYS A 332 14.66 -6.44 13.26
C LYS A 332 14.97 -7.19 11.96
N TRP A 333 15.15 -6.47 10.85
CA TRP A 333 15.46 -7.13 9.57
C TRP A 333 16.82 -7.85 9.58
N GLN A 334 17.84 -7.25 10.20
CA GLN A 334 19.14 -7.88 10.38
C GLN A 334 19.03 -9.17 11.20
N SER A 335 18.31 -9.14 12.33
CA SER A 335 18.08 -10.33 13.15
C SER A 335 17.34 -11.43 12.36
N ASP A 336 16.31 -11.06 11.59
CA ASP A 336 15.61 -12.01 10.72
C ASP A 336 16.57 -12.59 9.67
N TRP A 337 17.49 -11.78 9.13
CA TRP A 337 18.44 -12.18 8.11
C TRP A 337 19.51 -13.15 8.63
N ASP A 338 20.00 -12.91 9.84
CA ASP A 338 21.03 -13.76 10.47
C ASP A 338 20.49 -15.14 10.83
N VAL A 339 19.24 -15.22 11.29
CA VAL A 339 18.59 -16.47 11.72
C VAL A 339 17.96 -17.24 10.54
N CYS A 340 17.66 -16.58 9.43
CA CYS A 340 17.01 -17.24 8.29
C CYS A 340 17.88 -18.33 7.67
N ASP A 341 17.26 -19.49 7.42
CA ASP A 341 17.83 -20.64 6.72
C ASP A 341 17.85 -20.46 5.18
N LYS A 342 17.11 -19.47 4.66
CA LYS A 342 17.00 -19.19 3.23
C LYS A 342 17.96 -18.09 2.82
N GLY A 343 18.54 -18.24 1.63
CA GLY A 343 19.42 -17.21 1.07
C GLY A 343 20.82 -17.20 1.67
N ARG A 344 21.27 -18.28 2.33
CA ARG A 344 22.57 -18.36 3.00
C ARG A 344 23.76 -17.95 2.13
N ARG A 345 23.77 -18.33 0.85
CA ARG A 345 24.77 -17.88 -0.12
C ARG A 345 24.81 -16.35 -0.28
N VAL A 346 23.66 -15.69 -0.28
CA VAL A 346 23.59 -14.22 -0.31
C VAL A 346 24.04 -13.63 1.04
N HIS A 347 23.79 -14.33 2.16
CA HIS A 347 24.24 -13.91 3.50
C HIS A 347 25.78 -13.95 3.61
N GLU A 348 26.42 -14.97 3.05
CA GLU A 348 27.89 -15.06 2.99
C GLU A 348 28.51 -13.84 2.28
N VAL A 349 27.84 -13.30 1.26
CA VAL A 349 28.28 -12.12 0.52
C VAL A 349 27.89 -10.82 1.23
N PHE A 350 26.66 -10.75 1.75
CA PHE A 350 26.07 -9.59 2.42
C PHE A 350 25.56 -9.97 3.82
N PRO A 351 26.45 -10.15 4.81
CA PRO A 351 26.04 -10.47 6.17
C PRO A 351 25.34 -9.28 6.83
N ASP A 352 25.79 -8.04 6.57
CA ASP A 352 25.12 -6.82 7.04
C ASP A 352 24.22 -6.20 5.96
N ILE A 353 22.91 -6.17 6.23
CA ILE A 353 21.93 -5.55 5.34
C ILE A 353 22.14 -4.04 5.18
N ARG A 354 22.69 -3.34 6.19
CA ARG A 354 22.91 -1.88 6.13
C ARG A 354 24.01 -1.55 5.15
N GLU A 355 25.07 -2.33 5.16
CA GLU A 355 26.15 -2.23 4.19
C GLU A 355 25.61 -2.42 2.77
N ARG A 356 24.82 -3.48 2.53
CA ARG A 356 24.17 -3.70 1.23
C ARG A 356 23.27 -2.55 0.80
N LEU A 357 22.47 -1.97 1.71
CA LEU A 357 21.65 -0.79 1.42
C LEU A 357 22.51 0.47 1.13
N GLY A 358 23.72 0.52 1.69
CA GLY A 358 24.72 1.56 1.45
C GLY A 358 25.34 1.50 0.05
N CYS A 359 25.46 0.30 -0.54
CA CYS A 359 25.95 0.09 -1.91
C CYS A 359 24.92 0.55 -2.96
N LYS A 360 24.79 1.87 -3.14
CA LYS A 360 23.87 2.49 -4.13
C LYS A 360 24.32 2.29 -5.57
N HIS A 361 25.62 2.14 -5.79
CA HIS A 361 26.22 1.86 -7.10
C HIS A 361 25.83 0.46 -7.62
N LEU A 362 25.69 -0.51 -6.71
CA LEU A 362 25.40 -1.90 -7.05
C LEU A 362 23.96 -2.08 -7.57
N ASN A 363 23.83 -2.21 -8.88
CA ASN A 363 22.58 -2.38 -9.61
C ASN A 363 22.59 -3.69 -10.41
N PRO A 364 22.48 -4.85 -9.72
CA PRO A 364 22.78 -6.14 -10.34
C PRO A 364 21.84 -6.46 -11.49
N SER A 365 22.41 -6.93 -12.59
CA SER A 365 21.67 -7.51 -13.71
C SER A 365 21.02 -8.84 -13.30
N ARG A 366 20.19 -9.38 -14.20
CA ARG A 366 19.62 -10.73 -14.03
C ARG A 366 20.71 -11.79 -13.80
N GLY A 367 21.82 -11.70 -14.51
CA GLY A 367 22.91 -12.67 -14.41
C GLY A 367 23.61 -12.61 -13.06
N LEU A 368 23.91 -11.42 -12.55
CA LEU A 368 24.50 -11.28 -11.22
C LEU A 368 23.53 -11.72 -10.11
N ILE A 369 22.23 -11.51 -10.28
CA ILE A 369 21.23 -12.07 -9.35
C ILE A 369 21.27 -13.60 -9.35
N HIS A 370 21.38 -14.23 -10.52
CA HIS A 370 21.53 -15.70 -10.61
C HIS A 370 22.80 -16.18 -9.91
N TYR A 371 23.92 -15.51 -10.15
CA TYR A 371 25.20 -15.82 -9.53
C TYR A 371 25.14 -15.70 -7.99
N LEU A 372 24.67 -14.57 -7.47
CA LEU A 372 24.60 -14.29 -6.03
C LEU A 372 23.67 -15.26 -5.31
N THR A 373 22.54 -15.59 -5.93
CA THR A 373 21.59 -16.53 -5.35
C THR A 373 21.99 -17.99 -5.56
N GLY A 374 22.91 -18.26 -6.50
CA GLY A 374 23.21 -19.61 -6.99
C GLY A 374 22.04 -20.26 -7.71
N HIS A 375 21.03 -19.48 -8.10
CA HIS A 375 19.83 -19.95 -8.80
C HIS A 375 19.91 -19.46 -10.23
N GLY A 376 20.40 -20.34 -11.09
CA GLY A 376 20.79 -20.00 -12.45
C GLY A 376 20.84 -21.23 -13.35
N PRO A 377 21.24 -21.09 -14.61
CA PRO A 377 21.55 -22.20 -15.50
C PRO A 377 22.89 -22.86 -15.10
N TYR A 378 22.98 -23.36 -13.86
CA TYR A 378 24.15 -24.04 -13.30
C TYR A 378 23.78 -25.50 -13.04
N MET A 379 24.62 -26.45 -13.44
CA MET A 379 24.29 -27.89 -13.34
C MET A 379 24.01 -28.33 -11.90
N SER A 380 24.80 -27.82 -10.94
CA SER A 380 24.56 -28.04 -9.50
C SER A 380 23.15 -27.61 -9.06
N TYR A 381 22.68 -26.46 -9.55
CA TYR A 381 21.35 -25.95 -9.26
C TYR A 381 20.26 -26.73 -10.01
N LEU A 382 20.44 -26.99 -11.31
CA LEU A 382 19.49 -27.71 -12.15
C LEU A 382 19.25 -29.13 -11.62
N HIS A 383 20.31 -29.82 -11.18
CA HIS A 383 20.20 -31.11 -10.51
C HIS A 383 19.38 -31.01 -9.21
N ARG A 384 19.68 -30.01 -8.37
CA ARG A 384 18.96 -29.77 -7.11
C ARG A 384 17.46 -29.56 -7.31
N ILE A 385 17.05 -28.94 -8.42
CA ILE A 385 15.63 -28.75 -8.78
C ILE A 385 15.07 -29.85 -9.69
N LYS A 386 15.80 -30.97 -9.86
CA LYS A 386 15.42 -32.14 -10.67
C LYS A 386 15.16 -31.80 -12.15
N LYS A 387 15.93 -30.87 -12.70
CA LYS A 387 15.94 -30.50 -14.13
C LYS A 387 17.15 -31.04 -14.89
N ALA A 388 18.13 -31.60 -14.18
CA ALA A 388 19.28 -32.31 -14.73
C ALA A 388 19.52 -33.62 -13.95
N ASN A 389 20.16 -34.60 -14.59
CA ASN A 389 20.41 -35.92 -14.01
C ASN A 389 21.60 -35.97 -13.03
N ASN A 390 22.55 -35.05 -13.15
CA ASN A 390 23.70 -34.91 -12.27
C ASN A 390 24.07 -33.43 -12.08
N SER A 391 24.95 -33.15 -11.13
CA SER A 391 25.43 -31.81 -10.81
C SER A 391 26.62 -31.33 -11.63
N ASP A 392 27.14 -32.18 -12.51
CA ASP A 392 28.47 -32.02 -13.08
C ASP A 392 28.39 -31.20 -14.36
N CYS A 393 29.38 -30.33 -14.55
CA CYS A 393 29.61 -29.63 -15.80
C CYS A 393 29.94 -30.66 -16.88
N THR A 394 29.29 -30.53 -18.03
CA THR A 394 29.40 -31.49 -19.14
C THR A 394 30.78 -31.65 -19.72
N GLU A 395 31.58 -30.60 -19.67
CA GLU A 395 32.75 -30.49 -20.54
C GLU A 395 34.04 -30.69 -19.78
N CYS A 396 33.99 -30.53 -18.46
CA CYS A 396 35.13 -30.79 -17.58
C CYS A 396 34.84 -31.82 -16.48
N GLY A 397 33.58 -32.24 -16.30
CA GLY A 397 33.20 -33.22 -15.28
C GLY A 397 33.27 -32.71 -13.83
N VAL A 398 33.58 -31.44 -13.60
CA VAL A 398 33.59 -30.80 -12.28
C VAL A 398 32.18 -30.36 -11.91
N ILE A 399 31.83 -30.33 -10.62
CA ILE A 399 30.53 -29.83 -10.16
C ILE A 399 30.25 -28.44 -10.76
N GLY A 400 29.16 -28.29 -11.50
CA GLY A 400 28.79 -27.06 -12.17
C GLY A 400 28.19 -26.02 -11.22
N THR A 401 29.02 -25.47 -10.33
CA THR A 401 28.68 -24.35 -9.44
C THR A 401 28.69 -23.02 -10.20
N PRO A 402 28.09 -21.95 -9.64
CA PRO A 402 28.24 -20.61 -10.21
C PRO A 402 29.71 -20.18 -10.35
N GLU A 403 30.55 -20.46 -9.34
CA GLU A 403 31.98 -20.18 -9.35
C GLU A 403 32.67 -20.91 -10.50
N HIS A 404 32.41 -22.21 -10.62
CA HIS A 404 32.97 -23.03 -11.68
C HIS A 404 32.62 -22.47 -13.06
N HIS A 405 31.33 -22.19 -13.30
CA HIS A 405 30.87 -21.69 -14.60
C HIS A 405 31.46 -20.32 -14.94
N LEU A 406 31.59 -19.40 -13.98
CA LEU A 406 32.06 -18.03 -14.25
C LEU A 406 33.59 -17.93 -14.34
N PHE A 407 34.33 -18.64 -13.49
CA PHE A 407 35.77 -18.42 -13.33
C PHE A 407 36.63 -19.55 -13.86
N GLU A 408 36.18 -20.80 -13.79
CA GLU A 408 37.04 -21.97 -14.03
C GLU A 408 36.76 -22.66 -15.37
N CYS A 409 35.49 -22.73 -15.76
CA CYS A 409 35.03 -23.57 -16.86
C CYS A 409 35.58 -23.06 -18.21
N ARG A 410 36.13 -23.99 -19.01
CA ARG A 410 36.67 -23.72 -20.35
C ARG A 410 35.60 -23.42 -21.39
N LEU A 411 34.38 -23.92 -21.19
CA LEU A 411 33.26 -23.64 -22.10
C LEU A 411 32.95 -22.16 -22.23
N TYR A 412 33.18 -21.40 -21.16
CA TYR A 412 32.86 -19.98 -21.08
C TYR A 412 34.10 -19.11 -21.28
N GLU A 413 35.22 -19.68 -21.74
CA GLU A 413 36.45 -18.94 -22.01
C GLU A 413 36.26 -17.87 -23.08
N ASP A 414 35.38 -18.12 -24.05
CA ASP A 414 35.02 -17.19 -25.13
C ASP A 414 34.31 -15.91 -24.67
N ILE A 415 33.67 -15.95 -23.49
CA ILE A 415 32.95 -14.82 -22.90
C ILE A 415 33.67 -14.22 -21.68
N LYS A 416 34.81 -14.80 -21.25
CA LYS A 416 35.61 -14.23 -20.16
C LYS A 416 36.34 -12.99 -20.67
N PRO A 417 36.20 -11.82 -20.03
CA PRO A 417 37.03 -10.67 -20.37
C PRO A 417 38.50 -10.98 -20.09
N GLU A 418 39.43 -10.35 -20.84
CA GLU A 418 40.89 -10.57 -20.72
C GLU A 418 41.41 -10.43 -19.27
N ASN A 419 40.71 -9.63 -18.44
CA ASN A 419 41.06 -9.40 -17.03
C ASN A 419 40.33 -10.32 -16.03
N ALA A 420 39.49 -11.28 -16.46
CA ALA A 420 38.69 -12.14 -15.59
C ALA A 420 39.55 -12.99 -14.63
N TYR A 421 40.75 -13.36 -15.06
CA TYR A 421 41.71 -14.16 -14.30
C TYR A 421 42.28 -13.43 -13.05
N THR A 422 42.04 -12.13 -12.90
CA THR A 422 42.46 -11.35 -11.72
C THR A 422 41.43 -11.37 -10.58
N LEU A 423 40.23 -11.91 -10.80
CA LEU A 423 39.18 -12.03 -9.80
C LEU A 423 39.39 -13.34 -8.99
N SER A 424 40.25 -13.30 -7.97
CA SER A 424 40.41 -14.45 -7.05
C SER A 424 39.14 -14.66 -6.21
N GLU A 425 38.77 -15.93 -5.96
CA GLU A 425 37.53 -16.37 -5.29
C GLU A 425 37.30 -15.77 -3.88
N ASN A 426 38.36 -15.32 -3.20
CA ASN A 426 38.29 -14.83 -1.82
C ASN A 426 37.85 -13.36 -1.63
N GLN A 427 37.26 -12.72 -2.66
CA GLN A 427 36.95 -11.28 -2.61
C GLN A 427 35.57 -10.88 -3.19
N ILE A 428 34.62 -11.79 -3.43
CA ILE A 428 33.31 -11.43 -4.05
C ILE A 428 32.62 -10.28 -3.30
N GLY A 429 32.55 -10.33 -1.97
CA GLY A 429 31.98 -9.24 -1.18
C GLY A 429 32.75 -7.92 -1.35
N HIS A 430 34.08 -7.95 -1.49
CA HIS A 430 34.91 -6.76 -1.74
C HIS A 430 34.68 -6.20 -3.15
N ILE A 431 34.66 -7.07 -4.17
CA ILE A 431 34.36 -6.72 -5.56
C ILE A 431 33.02 -6.01 -5.68
N LEU A 432 31.98 -6.49 -4.99
CA LEU A 432 30.64 -5.90 -5.04
C LEU A 432 30.54 -4.55 -4.31
N ARG A 433 31.42 -4.28 -3.34
CA ARG A 433 31.50 -3.02 -2.61
C ARG A 433 32.28 -1.96 -3.39
N ASP A 434 33.24 -2.38 -4.21
CA ASP A 434 33.98 -1.50 -5.11
C ASP A 434 33.07 -0.94 -6.22
N THR A 435 33.22 0.34 -6.55
CA THR A 435 32.36 1.02 -7.53
C THR A 435 32.66 0.68 -8.99
N ASN A 436 33.85 0.14 -9.26
CA ASN A 436 34.34 -0.18 -10.62
C ASN A 436 34.37 -1.69 -10.86
N LEU A 437 34.79 -2.49 -9.88
CA LEU A 437 34.98 -3.94 -10.07
C LEU A 437 33.68 -4.72 -10.20
N TRP A 438 32.60 -4.27 -9.54
CA TRP A 438 31.31 -4.98 -9.58
C TRP A 438 30.73 -5.05 -11.00
N GLU A 439 30.97 -4.04 -11.85
CA GLU A 439 30.44 -4.00 -13.23
C GLU A 439 31.07 -5.08 -14.11
N VAL A 440 32.34 -5.40 -13.87
CA VAL A 440 33.05 -6.47 -14.57
C VAL A 440 32.42 -7.82 -14.22
N LEU A 441 32.17 -8.06 -12.92
CA LEU A 441 31.49 -9.27 -12.46
C LEU A 441 30.04 -9.34 -12.96
N ASP A 442 29.32 -8.22 -12.97
CA ASP A 442 27.94 -8.15 -13.46
C ASP A 442 27.86 -8.46 -14.95
N LYS A 443 28.78 -7.92 -15.75
CA LYS A 443 28.88 -8.19 -17.18
C LYS A 443 29.17 -9.66 -17.46
N LEU A 444 30.17 -10.24 -16.79
CA LEU A 444 30.51 -11.65 -16.90
C LEU A 444 29.32 -12.56 -16.56
N ALA A 445 28.65 -12.27 -15.43
CA ALA A 445 27.47 -13.02 -14.99
C ALA A 445 26.30 -12.88 -15.97
N TYR A 446 26.11 -11.69 -16.55
CA TYR A 446 25.06 -11.41 -17.52
C TYR A 446 25.28 -12.17 -18.83
N ASP A 447 26.49 -12.14 -19.38
CA ASP A 447 26.83 -12.83 -20.64
C ASP A 447 26.73 -14.35 -20.48
N ASN A 448 27.15 -14.89 -19.33
CA ASN A 448 26.91 -16.29 -18.99
C ASN A 448 25.41 -16.62 -18.92
N SER A 449 24.60 -15.78 -18.26
CA SER A 449 23.15 -16.03 -18.14
C SER A 449 22.39 -16.04 -19.47
N LYS A 450 22.95 -15.39 -20.50
CA LYS A 450 22.39 -15.37 -21.86
C LYS A 450 22.76 -16.60 -22.68
N THR A 451 24.00 -17.05 -22.56
CA THR A 451 24.57 -18.12 -23.41
C THR A 451 24.37 -19.51 -22.81
N ALA A 452 24.25 -19.61 -21.49
CA ALA A 452 24.09 -20.88 -20.80
C ALA A 452 22.82 -21.67 -21.18
N PRO A 453 21.63 -21.07 -21.43
CA PRO A 453 20.46 -21.83 -21.88
C PRO A 453 20.70 -22.63 -23.16
N ASP A 454 21.31 -22.01 -24.17
CA ASP A 454 21.61 -22.66 -25.45
C ASP A 454 22.66 -23.75 -25.27
N ARG A 455 23.68 -23.49 -24.45
CA ARG A 455 24.75 -24.45 -24.12
C ARG A 455 24.26 -25.66 -23.30
N LEU A 456 23.07 -25.58 -22.71
CA LEU A 456 22.47 -26.61 -21.84
C LEU A 456 21.18 -27.21 -22.42
N GLU A 457 20.76 -26.81 -23.63
CA GLU A 457 19.44 -27.15 -24.20
C GLU A 457 19.21 -28.66 -24.33
N HIS A 458 20.23 -29.43 -24.69
CA HIS A 458 20.17 -30.88 -24.86
C HIS A 458 20.12 -31.67 -23.54
N MET A 459 20.19 -30.99 -22.39
CA MET A 459 20.42 -31.60 -21.09
C MET A 459 19.31 -31.40 -20.08
N ILE A 460 18.43 -30.44 -20.36
CA ILE A 460 17.26 -30.21 -19.53
C ILE A 460 16.33 -31.40 -19.78
N ILE A 461 16.00 -32.13 -18.72
CA ILE A 461 15.01 -33.20 -18.79
C ILE A 461 13.74 -32.58 -19.41
N PRO A 462 13.27 -33.05 -20.59
CA PRO A 462 12.11 -32.47 -21.23
C PRO A 462 10.94 -32.48 -20.25
N MET A 463 10.22 -31.36 -20.16
CA MET A 463 9.01 -31.31 -19.34
C MET A 463 7.98 -32.25 -19.98
N THR A 464 7.88 -33.48 -19.47
CA THR A 464 6.67 -34.29 -19.63
C THR A 464 5.53 -33.55 -18.92
N GLU A 465 4.43 -33.38 -19.66
CA GLU A 465 3.22 -32.56 -19.43
C GLU A 465 2.81 -32.27 -17.97
#